data_AF-A0A670Z3Y6-F1
#
_entry.id   AF-A0A670Z3Y6-F1
#
_cell.length_a   1.000
_cell.length_b   1.000
_cell.length_c   1.000
_cell.angle_alpha   90.00
_cell.angle_beta   90.00
_cell.angle_gamma   90.00
#
_symmetry.space_group_name_H-M   'P 1'
#
loop_
_entity.id
_entity.type
_entity.pdbx_description
1 polymer ?
#
loop_
_entity_poly.entity_id
_entity_poly.type
_entity_poly.pdbx_seq_one_letter_code
_entity_poly.pdbx_strand_id
1 'polypeptide(L)' 'MTITDFGWEDALSIVRVSRSYASPNMGFQQQLEDFEKKEMAQV' A
#
# COMPACT_ATOMS: atom_id res chain seq x y z
N MET A 1 8.32 -4.75 -11.39
CA MET A 1 7.47 -3.90 -10.54
C MET A 1 6.57 -3.15 -11.50
N THR A 2 5.29 -3.51 -11.58
CA THR A 2 4.34 -2.88 -12.51
C THR A 2 3.74 -1.67 -11.81
N ILE A 3 3.66 -0.53 -12.50
CA ILE A 3 3.00 0.66 -11.98
C ILE A 3 1.49 0.47 -12.16
N THR A 4 0.73 0.67 -11.08
CA THR A 4 -0.73 0.56 -11.04
C THR A 4 -1.29 1.74 -10.28
N ASP A 5 -2.50 2.19 -10.61
CA ASP A 5 -3.18 3.31 -9.95
C ASP A 5 -3.90 2.91 -8.65
N PHE A 6 -3.52 1.79 -8.03
CA PHE A 6 -4.10 1.32 -6.77
C PHE A 6 -3.52 2.09 -5.57
N GLY A 7 -4.37 2.38 -4.58
CA GLY A 7 -3.94 2.81 -3.26
C GLY A 7 -3.23 1.70 -2.48
N TRP A 8 -2.60 2.03 -1.37
CA TRP A 8 -1.78 1.08 -0.61
C TRP A 8 -2.61 -0.06 0.00
N GLU A 9 -3.87 0.19 0.36
CA GLU A 9 -4.79 -0.82 0.91
C GLU A 9 -5.21 -1.85 -0.16
N ASP A 10 -5.56 -1.38 -1.36
CA ASP A 10 -5.90 -2.23 -2.50
C ASP A 10 -4.70 -3.09 -2.91
N ALA A 11 -3.51 -2.49 -2.96
CA ALA A 11 -2.28 -3.21 -3.22
C ALA A 11 -2.02 -4.31 -2.16
N LEU A 12 -2.23 -4.00 -0.87
CA LEU A 12 -2.10 -4.99 0.21
C LEU A 12 -3.15 -6.11 0.10
N SER A 13 -4.37 -5.79 -0.30
CA SER A 13 -5.44 -6.77 -0.55
C SER A 13 -5.03 -7.76 -1.65
N ILE A 14 -4.48 -7.26 -2.76
CA ILE A 14 -3.98 -8.11 -3.86
C ILE A 14 -2.83 -8.99 -3.38
N VAL A 15 -1.89 -8.46 -2.60
CA VAL A 15 -0.81 -9.25 -2.01
C VAL A 15 -1.37 -10.39 -1.15
N ARG A 16 -2.42 -10.13 -0.37
CA ARG A 16 -3.08 -11.15 0.47
C ARG A 16 -3.72 -12.28 -0.31
N VAL A 17 -4.12 -12.08 -1.57
CA VAL A 17 -4.61 -13.17 -2.45
C VAL A 17 -3.53 -14.24 -2.63
N SER A 18 -2.27 -13.83 -2.82
CA SER A 18 -1.13 -14.75 -2.95
C SER A 18 -0.49 -15.15 -1.62
N ARG A 19 -0.61 -14.28 -0.60
CA ARG A 19 0.05 -14.41 0.70
C ARG A 19 -0.90 -13.96 1.81
N SER A 20 -1.83 -14.83 2.19
CA SER A 20 -2.92 -14.52 3.13
C SER A 20 -2.47 -13.98 4.50
N TYR A 21 -1.26 -14.30 4.93
CA TYR A 21 -0.64 -13.84 6.17
C TYR A 21 0.13 -12.50 6.04
N ALA A 22 0.02 -11.80 4.90
CA ALA A 22 0.56 -10.45 4.76
C ALA A 22 -0.17 -9.48 5.71
N SER A 23 0.51 -9.11 6.79
CA SER A 23 -0.01 -8.22 7.82
C SER A 23 1.10 -7.25 8.28
N PRO A 24 1.25 -6.09 7.61
CA PRO A 24 2.18 -5.07 8.07
C PRO A 24 1.77 -4.55 9.45
N ASN A 25 2.73 -4.22 10.30
CA ASN A 25 2.44 -3.58 11.58
C ASN A 25 1.93 -2.14 11.39
N MET A 26 1.37 -1.55 12.44
CA MET A 26 0.80 -0.20 12.42
C MET A 26 1.80 0.86 11.93
N GLY A 27 3.08 0.75 12.31
CA GLY A 27 4.12 1.68 11.83
C GLY A 27 4.34 1.60 10.32
N PHE A 28 4.34 0.40 9.75
CA PHE A 28 4.43 0.22 8.30
C PHE A 28 3.15 0.63 7.57
N GLN A 29 1.97 0.44 8.15
CA GLN A 29 0.72 0.93 7.58
C GLN A 29 0.73 2.47 7.50
N GLN A 30 1.19 3.16 8.54
CA GLN A 30 1.32 4.62 8.51
C GLN A 30 2.29 5.08 7.42
N GLN A 31 3.43 4.39 7.26
CA GLN A 31 4.39 4.73 6.21
C GLN A 31 3.82 4.56 4.80
N LEU A 32 2.98 3.54 4.59
CA LEU A 32 2.28 3.32 3.32
C LEU A 32 1.24 4.42 3.05
N GLU A 33 0.47 4.81 4.07
CA GLU A 33 -0.48 5.92 3.99
C GLU A 33 0.22 7.26 3.71
N ASP A 34 1.32 7.54 4.39
CA ASP A 34 2.11 8.75 4.20
C ASP A 34 2.74 8.81 2.81
N PHE A 35 3.18 7.66 2.28
CA PHE A 35 3.70 7.55 0.92
C PHE A 35 2.60 7.91 -0.09
N GLU A 36 1.43 7.30 0.03
CA GLU A 36 0.31 7.57 -0.88
C GLU A 36 -0.11 9.04 -0.85
N LYS A 37 -0.24 9.64 0.35
CA LYS A 37 -0.59 11.07 0.49
C LYS A 37 0.47 12.01 -0.10
N LYS A 38 1.76 11.67 0.03
CA LYS A 38 2.85 12.48 -0.55
C LYS A 38 2.84 12.44 -2.06
N GLU A 39 2.61 11.27 -2.66
CA GLU A 39 2.50 11.15 -4.12
C GLU A 39 1.30 11.96 -4.64
N MET A 40 0.15 11.97 -3.94
CA MET A 40 -0.99 12.81 -4.32
C MET A 40 -0.74 14.32 -4.19
N ALA A 41 0.12 14.75 -3.25
CA ALA A 41 0.43 16.16 -3.04
C ALA A 41 1.47 16.73 -4.03
N GLN A 42 2.11 15.87 -4.83
CA GLN A 42 3.09 16.27 -5.86
C GLN A 42 2.46 16.45 -7.25
N VAL A 43 1.12 16.38 -7.37
CA VAL A 43 0.36 16.55 -8.62
C VAL A 43 -0.39 17.89 -8.66
#